data_AF-A0A7G5C465-F1
#
_entry.id   AF-A0A7G5C465-F1
#
_cell.length_a   1.000
_cell.length_b   1.000
_cell.length_c   1.000
_cell.angle_alpha   90.00
_cell.angle_beta   90.00
_cell.angle_gamma   90.00
#
_symmetry.space_group_name_H-M   'P 1'
#
loop_
_entity.id
_entity.type
_entity.pdbx_description
1 polymer ?
#
loop_
_entity_poly.entity_id
_entity_poly.type
_entity_poly.pdbx_seq_one_letter_code
_entity_poly.pdbx_strand_id
1 'polypeptide(L)'
;MKEMVTVMWPIQPIQQEKESFYSYICRISELNHCDLKANYKLLGVRYRQNNPNPIYLDERDTIRFINLTVNSRVNDWLFLERGSGNTDCFLFGQKFPRYLLSKKVKVCPLCMRDHNTFNSEWQFTHITTCIEHQCLLQDSCPSCNGLFSWSEELLHKCTVCHMQWKDICRYIEKFNKVEKLDVHKLLIYQLNKNNKLEKEQYPVEVLKLRYIDLVHVLSFFLG
;
A
#
# COMPACT_ATOMS: atom_id res chain seq x y z
N MET A 1 29.89 19.29 -15.85
CA MET A 1 29.99 19.04 -14.40
C MET A 1 28.59 19.08 -13.82
N LYS A 2 27.97 17.92 -13.55
CA LYS A 2 26.67 17.85 -12.87
C LYS A 2 26.94 18.04 -11.38
N GLU A 3 26.48 19.16 -10.82
CA GLU A 3 26.48 19.36 -9.38
C GLU A 3 25.65 18.25 -8.73
N MET A 4 26.30 17.50 -7.83
CA MET A 4 25.68 16.45 -7.05
C MET A 4 24.66 17.08 -6.11
N VAL A 5 23.42 16.61 -6.29
CA VAL A 5 22.23 16.87 -5.52
C VAL A 5 22.52 16.95 -4.02
N THR A 6 22.16 18.07 -3.40
CA THR A 6 22.10 18.22 -1.96
C THR A 6 21.11 17.20 -1.40
N VAL A 7 21.60 16.13 -0.78
CA VAL A 7 20.76 15.13 -0.12
C VAL A 7 19.99 15.83 1.00
N MET A 8 18.66 15.86 0.85
CA MET A 8 17.79 16.72 1.66
C MET A 8 17.49 16.13 3.05
N TRP A 9 17.50 14.81 3.18
CA TRP A 9 17.42 14.11 4.47
C TRP A 9 18.79 13.56 4.86
N PRO A 10 19.36 13.99 6.01
CA PRO A 10 20.64 13.49 6.51
C PRO A 10 20.68 11.97 6.67
N ILE A 11 19.56 11.35 7.06
CA ILE A 11 19.44 9.90 7.26
C ILE A 11 18.28 9.38 6.41
N GLN A 12 18.52 8.31 5.63
CA GLN A 12 17.49 7.64 4.84
C GLN A 12 17.42 6.16 5.21
N PRO A 13 16.22 5.61 5.46
CA PRO A 13 16.05 4.18 5.63
C PRO A 13 16.26 3.46 4.30
N ILE A 14 16.65 2.19 4.37
CA ILE A 14 16.57 1.30 3.21
C ILE A 14 15.09 1.09 2.88
N GLN A 15 14.72 1.35 1.62
CA GLN A 15 13.39 1.07 1.09
C GLN A 15 13.16 -0.44 1.10
N GLN A 16 12.06 -0.87 1.70
CA GLN A 16 11.67 -2.28 1.67
C GLN A 16 10.91 -2.63 0.39
N GLU A 17 10.93 -3.91 0.01
CA GLU A 17 10.22 -4.38 -1.16
C GLU A 17 8.72 -4.11 -1.00
N LYS A 18 8.10 -3.48 -2.02
CA LYS A 18 6.68 -3.08 -2.03
C LYS A 18 6.25 -2.15 -0.89
N GLU A 19 7.20 -1.51 -0.21
CA GLU A 19 6.91 -0.50 0.81
C GLU A 19 6.13 0.66 0.21
N SER A 20 5.06 1.07 0.89
CA SER A 20 4.28 2.24 0.52
C SER A 20 5.06 3.51 0.77
N PHE A 21 4.81 4.51 -0.08
CA PHE A 21 5.37 5.84 0.09
C PHE A 21 5.13 6.40 1.48
N TYR A 22 3.91 6.23 2.01
CA TYR A 22 3.57 6.68 3.35
C TYR A 22 4.45 6.05 4.43
N SER A 23 4.63 4.72 4.40
CA SER A 23 5.53 4.01 5.32
C SER A 23 6.96 4.55 5.25
N TYR A 24 7.46 4.71 4.03
CA TYR A 24 8.81 5.20 3.79
C TYR A 24 9.00 6.60 4.38
N ILE A 25 8.04 7.52 4.17
CA ILE A 25 8.13 8.88 4.72
C ILE A 25 7.96 8.89 6.23
N CYS A 26 7.09 8.07 6.82
CA CYS A 26 7.02 7.97 8.28
C CYS A 26 8.36 7.52 8.88
N ARG A 27 9.04 6.55 8.27
CA ARG A 27 10.38 6.14 8.72
C ARG A 27 11.44 7.23 8.53
N ILE A 28 11.35 8.00 7.44
CA ILE A 28 12.17 9.21 7.25
C ILE A 28 11.91 10.23 8.36
N SER A 29 10.64 10.50 8.69
CA SER A 29 10.22 11.39 9.77
C SER A 29 10.84 10.98 11.11
N GLU A 30 10.75 9.70 11.45
CA GLU A 30 11.29 9.14 12.69
C GLU A 30 12.81 9.26 12.77
N LEU A 31 13.53 8.85 11.71
CA LEU A 31 14.99 8.87 11.67
C LEU A 31 15.59 10.28 11.70
N ASN A 32 14.85 11.27 11.19
CA ASN A 32 15.32 12.66 11.13
C ASN A 32 14.63 13.56 12.17
N HIS A 33 13.84 12.98 13.10
CA HIS A 33 13.09 13.69 14.13
C HIS A 33 12.27 14.87 13.60
N CYS A 34 11.64 14.68 12.43
CA CYS A 34 10.84 15.70 11.77
C CYS A 34 9.40 15.26 11.57
N ASP A 35 8.50 16.23 11.54
CA ASP A 35 7.07 15.97 11.37
C ASP A 35 6.74 15.50 9.93
N LEU A 36 5.81 14.56 9.80
CA LEU A 36 5.36 14.03 8.51
C LEU A 36 4.93 15.14 7.53
N LYS A 37 4.16 16.13 7.98
CA LYS A 37 3.71 17.25 7.15
C LYS A 37 4.90 18.09 6.65
N ALA A 38 5.95 18.23 7.46
CA ALA A 38 7.17 18.91 7.05
C ALA A 38 7.83 18.17 5.88
N ASN A 39 7.90 16.84 5.94
CA ASN A 39 8.45 16.02 4.84
C ASN A 39 7.63 16.12 3.55
N TYR A 40 6.30 16.03 3.63
CA TYR A 40 5.44 16.24 2.45
C TYR A 40 5.61 17.65 1.85
N LYS A 41 5.66 18.70 2.69
CA LYS A 41 5.89 20.09 2.24
C LYS A 41 7.25 20.26 1.57
N LEU A 42 8.26 19.63 2.15
CA LEU A 42 9.64 19.68 1.68
C LEU A 42 9.79 19.00 0.31
N LEU A 43 9.16 17.84 0.14
CA LEU A 43 9.03 17.16 -1.15
C LEU A 43 8.18 17.92 -2.18
N GLY A 44 7.32 18.83 -1.72
CA GLY A 44 6.39 19.56 -2.57
C GLY A 44 5.21 18.73 -3.07
N VAL A 45 5.00 17.53 -2.53
CA VAL A 45 3.89 16.65 -2.93
C VAL A 45 2.63 16.93 -2.12
N ARG A 46 1.47 16.73 -2.74
CA ARG A 46 0.17 16.89 -2.07
C ARG A 46 -0.35 15.55 -1.56
N TYR A 47 -0.98 15.57 -0.40
CA TYR A 47 -1.62 14.41 0.21
C TYR A 47 -2.89 14.80 0.95
N ARG A 48 -3.74 13.81 1.26
CA ARG A 48 -4.88 13.99 2.16
C ARG A 48 -4.49 13.53 3.56
N GLN A 49 -4.74 14.35 4.57
CA GLN A 49 -4.36 14.00 5.95
C GLN A 49 -4.99 12.69 6.44
N ASN A 50 -6.26 12.44 6.07
CA ASN A 50 -6.97 11.22 6.42
C ASN A 50 -6.71 10.02 5.49
N ASN A 51 -5.89 10.20 4.45
CA ASN A 51 -5.46 9.15 3.52
C ASN A 51 -4.16 9.60 2.83
N PRO A 52 -3.02 9.58 3.54
CA PRO A 52 -1.74 10.11 3.06
C PRO A 52 -1.11 9.25 1.95
N ASN A 53 -1.68 8.08 1.68
CA ASN A 53 -1.41 7.22 0.55
C ASN A 53 -2.73 7.00 -0.22
N PRO A 54 -2.89 7.41 -1.49
CA PRO A 54 -1.88 7.86 -2.46
C PRO A 54 -1.49 9.33 -2.38
N ILE A 55 -0.31 9.63 -2.92
CA ILE A 55 0.11 11.02 -3.19
C ILE A 55 -0.46 11.51 -4.52
N TYR A 56 -0.68 12.81 -4.61
CA TYR A 56 -1.12 13.46 -5.84
C TYR A 56 0.09 14.10 -6.51
N LEU A 57 0.34 13.71 -7.76
CA LEU A 57 1.47 14.20 -8.54
C LEU A 57 0.99 14.85 -9.83
N ASP A 58 1.60 15.98 -10.17
CA ASP A 58 1.71 16.48 -11.54
C ASP A 58 3.16 16.41 -12.02
N GLU A 59 3.41 16.78 -13.28
CA GLU A 59 4.75 16.71 -13.88
C GLU A 59 5.82 17.46 -13.07
N ARG A 60 5.46 18.61 -12.47
CA ARG A 60 6.38 19.40 -11.64
C ARG A 60 6.63 18.74 -10.30
N ASP A 61 5.58 18.20 -9.67
CA ASP A 61 5.69 17.47 -8.42
C ASP A 61 6.59 16.24 -8.59
N THR A 62 6.44 15.48 -9.68
CA THR A 62 7.26 14.29 -9.99
C THR A 62 8.73 14.63 -10.16
N ILE A 63 9.07 15.68 -10.91
CA ILE A 63 10.47 16.10 -11.09
C ILE A 63 11.10 16.50 -9.76
N ARG A 64 10.40 17.32 -8.96
CA ARG A 64 10.89 17.74 -7.65
C ARG A 64 11.06 16.52 -6.73
N PHE A 65 10.08 15.63 -6.71
CA PHE A 65 10.08 14.43 -5.91
C PHE A 65 11.26 13.50 -6.21
N ILE A 66 11.50 13.20 -7.50
CA ILE A 66 12.63 12.37 -7.96
C ILE A 66 13.96 13.04 -7.59
N ASN A 67 14.09 14.34 -7.80
CA ASN A 67 15.33 15.06 -7.48
C ASN A 67 15.66 15.06 -5.99
N LEU A 68 14.66 15.01 -5.12
CA LEU A 68 14.83 15.01 -3.67
C LEU A 68 14.98 13.61 -3.07
N THR A 69 14.53 12.58 -3.78
CA THR A 69 14.59 11.18 -3.36
C THR A 69 15.73 10.47 -4.11
N VAL A 70 16.95 10.58 -3.58
CA VAL A 70 18.12 9.90 -4.15
C VAL A 70 17.88 8.38 -4.15
N ASN A 71 18.09 7.70 -5.29
CA ASN A 71 17.97 6.23 -5.47
C ASN A 71 16.59 5.57 -5.25
N SER A 72 15.49 6.32 -5.28
CA SER A 72 14.15 5.75 -5.01
C SER A 72 13.52 5.08 -6.24
N ARG A 73 12.77 3.99 -6.00
CA ARG A 73 11.89 3.39 -7.01
C ARG A 73 10.53 4.11 -7.01
N VAL A 74 10.52 5.38 -7.43
CA VAL A 74 9.32 6.23 -7.43
C VAL A 74 8.10 5.56 -8.07
N ASN A 75 8.34 4.82 -9.16
CA ASN A 75 7.28 4.12 -9.88
C ASN A 75 6.62 3.00 -9.06
N ASP A 76 7.26 2.48 -8.00
CA ASP A 76 6.74 1.42 -7.15
C ASP A 76 5.72 1.92 -6.11
N TRP A 77 5.53 3.24 -6.02
CA TRP A 77 4.62 3.87 -5.07
C TRP A 77 3.26 4.19 -5.67
N LEU A 78 2.25 4.23 -4.80
CA LEU A 78 0.89 4.55 -5.21
C LEU A 78 0.71 6.07 -5.34
N PHE A 79 0.43 6.54 -6.54
CA PHE A 79 0.11 7.94 -6.79
C PHE A 79 -1.13 8.12 -7.68
N LEU A 80 -1.72 9.31 -7.63
CA LEU A 80 -2.81 9.75 -8.49
C LEU A 80 -2.31 10.92 -9.34
N GLU A 81 -2.47 10.83 -10.66
CA GLU A 81 -2.25 11.97 -11.54
C GLU A 81 -3.30 13.06 -11.26
N ARG A 82 -2.97 14.30 -11.60
CA ARG A 82 -3.87 15.45 -11.45
C ARG A 82 -4.37 15.89 -12.83
N GLY A 83 -5.69 16.05 -13.01
CA GLY A 83 -6.25 16.81 -14.14
C GLY A 83 -7.27 16.12 -15.04
N SER A 84 -7.55 14.82 -14.89
CA SER A 84 -8.63 14.14 -15.63
C SER A 84 -9.71 13.61 -14.69
N GLY A 85 -10.98 13.69 -15.11
CA GLY A 85 -12.10 13.07 -14.38
C GLY A 85 -11.85 11.59 -14.15
N ASN A 86 -12.34 11.04 -13.03
CA ASN A 86 -12.04 9.68 -12.54
C ASN A 86 -10.56 9.31 -12.71
N THR A 87 -9.70 10.07 -12.03
CA THR A 87 -8.24 9.95 -12.14
C THR A 87 -7.77 8.58 -11.68
N ASP A 88 -7.26 7.80 -12.63
CA ASP A 88 -6.60 6.52 -12.38
C ASP A 88 -5.42 6.69 -11.42
N CYS A 89 -5.15 5.63 -10.67
CA CYS A 89 -3.95 5.53 -9.83
C CYS A 89 -2.85 4.77 -10.54
N PHE A 90 -1.61 5.05 -10.16
CA PHE A 90 -0.43 4.38 -10.66
C PHE A 90 0.25 3.65 -9.52
N LEU A 91 0.67 2.41 -9.77
CA LEU A 91 1.47 1.62 -8.84
C LEU A 91 2.38 0.68 -9.64
N PHE A 92 3.66 0.54 -9.28
CA PHE A 92 4.65 -0.26 -10.01
C PHE A 92 4.74 0.12 -11.51
N GLY A 93 4.62 1.42 -11.81
CA GLY A 93 4.62 1.95 -13.18
C GLY A 93 3.39 1.59 -14.01
N GLN A 94 2.37 1.02 -13.38
CA GLN A 94 1.16 0.52 -14.02
C GLN A 94 -0.06 1.34 -13.62
N LYS A 95 -1.00 1.51 -14.56
CA LYS A 95 -2.19 2.35 -14.40
C LYS A 95 -3.39 1.49 -13.99
N PHE A 96 -4.12 1.93 -12.97
CA PHE A 96 -5.26 1.23 -12.41
C PHE A 96 -6.44 2.16 -12.18
N PRO A 97 -7.68 1.72 -12.45
CA PRO A 97 -8.86 2.48 -12.11
C PRO A 97 -8.99 2.79 -10.62
N ARG A 98 -9.34 4.03 -10.30
CA ARG A 98 -9.44 4.50 -8.91
C ARG A 98 -10.41 3.71 -8.04
N TYR A 99 -11.48 3.17 -8.63
CA TYR A 99 -12.48 2.39 -7.88
C TYR A 99 -11.92 1.08 -7.32
N LEU A 100 -10.76 0.62 -7.82
CA LEU A 100 -10.08 -0.54 -7.26
C LEU A 100 -9.42 -0.24 -5.91
N LEU A 101 -9.23 1.04 -5.55
CA LEU A 101 -8.68 1.44 -4.26
C LEU A 101 -9.70 1.29 -3.14
N SER A 102 -9.24 0.75 -2.02
CA SER A 102 -9.98 0.60 -0.79
C SER A 102 -10.08 1.93 -0.07
N LYS A 103 -11.22 2.15 0.59
CA LYS A 103 -11.40 3.26 1.53
C LYS A 103 -10.94 2.90 2.94
N LYS A 104 -10.61 1.63 3.19
CA LYS A 104 -10.22 1.11 4.49
C LYS A 104 -8.71 0.95 4.57
N VAL A 105 -8.15 1.28 5.73
CA VAL A 105 -6.77 0.93 6.03
C VAL A 105 -6.72 -0.54 6.38
N LYS A 106 -5.90 -1.30 5.65
CA LYS A 106 -5.71 -2.73 5.87
C LYS A 106 -4.25 -2.98 6.20
N VAL A 107 -4.00 -3.81 7.21
CA VAL A 107 -2.65 -4.17 7.66
C VAL A 107 -2.50 -5.66 7.77
N CYS A 108 -1.27 -6.15 7.57
CA CYS A 108 -0.83 -7.41 8.15
C CYS A 108 -0.16 -7.13 9.49
N PRO A 109 -0.76 -7.51 10.63
CA PRO A 109 -0.16 -7.21 11.93
C PRO A 109 1.23 -7.84 12.13
N LEU A 110 1.53 -8.94 11.42
CA LEU A 110 2.84 -9.57 11.42
C LEU A 110 3.88 -8.72 10.67
N CYS A 111 3.60 -8.23 9.45
CA CYS A 111 4.47 -7.25 8.78
C CYS A 111 4.66 -5.99 9.64
N MET A 112 3.59 -5.51 10.26
CA MET A 112 3.67 -4.32 11.12
C MET A 112 4.61 -4.57 12.31
N ARG A 113 4.56 -5.76 12.93
CA ARG A 113 5.47 -6.16 14.01
C ARG A 113 6.92 -6.32 13.54
N ASP A 114 7.11 -7.00 12.40
CA ASP A 114 8.44 -7.45 11.96
C ASP A 114 9.24 -6.30 11.34
N HIS A 115 8.57 -5.38 10.64
CA HIS A 115 9.22 -4.40 9.79
C HIS A 115 8.78 -2.95 10.06
N ASN A 116 7.66 -2.73 10.77
CA ASN A 116 7.00 -1.43 10.88
C ASN A 116 6.78 -0.78 9.50
N THR A 117 6.25 -1.56 8.54
CA THR A 117 5.99 -1.07 7.19
C THR A 117 4.62 -1.39 6.65
N PHE A 118 4.10 -0.48 5.82
CA PHE A 118 2.89 -0.69 5.03
C PHE A 118 3.25 -1.12 3.62
N ASN A 119 2.61 -2.18 3.13
CA ASN A 119 2.71 -2.58 1.73
C ASN A 119 1.79 -1.72 0.84
N SER A 120 2.32 -1.23 -0.29
CA SER A 120 1.56 -0.45 -1.27
C SER A 120 0.35 -1.18 -1.84
N GLU A 121 0.48 -2.49 -2.08
CA GLU A 121 -0.56 -3.28 -2.73
C GLU A 121 -1.83 -3.28 -1.88
N TRP A 122 -1.74 -3.33 -0.55
CA TRP A 122 -2.88 -3.43 0.36
C TRP A 122 -3.92 -2.31 0.19
N GLN A 123 -3.57 -1.22 -0.49
CA GLN A 123 -4.52 -0.18 -0.90
C GLN A 123 -5.62 -0.68 -1.84
N PHE A 124 -5.42 -1.76 -2.60
CA PHE A 124 -6.44 -2.30 -3.49
C PHE A 124 -7.49 -3.10 -2.72
N THR A 125 -8.78 -2.85 -3.00
CA THR A 125 -9.94 -3.48 -2.35
C THR A 125 -9.88 -5.00 -2.37
N HIS A 126 -9.41 -5.58 -3.47
CA HIS A 126 -9.42 -7.01 -3.75
C HIS A 126 -8.31 -7.78 -3.01
N ILE A 127 -7.35 -7.05 -2.44
CA ILE A 127 -6.25 -7.62 -1.69
C ILE A 127 -6.67 -7.74 -0.25
N THR A 128 -7.08 -8.92 0.15
CA THR A 128 -7.56 -9.18 1.50
C THR A 128 -6.54 -9.94 2.34
N THR A 129 -5.34 -10.20 1.80
CA THR A 129 -4.37 -11.13 2.40
C THR A 129 -2.94 -10.65 2.27
N CYS A 130 -2.11 -11.02 3.23
CA CYS A 130 -0.67 -10.84 3.17
C CYS A 130 -0.04 -12.05 2.49
N ILE A 131 0.76 -11.84 1.44
CA ILE A 131 1.45 -12.93 0.74
C ILE A 131 2.61 -13.46 1.59
N GLU A 132 3.33 -12.55 2.27
CA GLU A 132 4.50 -12.88 3.10
C GLU A 132 4.12 -13.77 4.28
N HIS A 133 3.10 -13.37 5.05
CA HIS A 133 2.67 -14.09 6.24
C HIS A 133 1.44 -14.99 6.04
N GLN A 134 0.90 -15.05 4.82
CA GLN A 134 -0.22 -15.92 4.44
C GLN A 134 -1.46 -15.81 5.36
N CYS A 135 -1.77 -14.59 5.78
CA CYS A 135 -2.87 -14.29 6.70
C CYS A 135 -3.85 -13.27 6.11
N LEU A 136 -5.07 -13.19 6.67
CA LEU A 136 -6.02 -12.14 6.33
C LEU A 136 -5.49 -10.77 6.80
N LEU A 137 -5.58 -9.78 5.92
CA LEU A 137 -5.37 -8.38 6.30
C LEU A 137 -6.53 -7.91 7.18
N GLN A 138 -6.19 -7.14 8.20
CA GLN A 138 -7.12 -6.63 9.18
C GLN A 138 -7.40 -5.15 8.90
N ASP A 139 -8.67 -4.75 8.94
CA ASP A 139 -9.11 -3.35 8.87
C ASP A 139 -9.51 -2.79 10.25
N SER A 140 -9.45 -3.63 11.28
CA SER A 140 -9.77 -3.32 12.67
C SER A 140 -8.84 -4.06 13.62
N CYS A 141 -8.66 -3.48 14.82
CA CYS A 141 -7.83 -4.07 15.85
C CYS A 141 -8.52 -5.29 16.47
N PRO A 142 -7.89 -6.48 16.53
CA PRO A 142 -8.51 -7.67 17.12
C PRO A 142 -8.66 -7.58 18.64
N SER A 143 -8.01 -6.61 19.30
CA SER A 143 -8.14 -6.40 20.75
C SER A 143 -9.28 -5.46 21.11
N CYS A 144 -9.43 -4.33 20.40
CA CYS A 144 -10.42 -3.30 20.74
C CYS A 144 -11.53 -3.13 19.70
N ASN A 145 -11.48 -3.87 18.59
CA ASN A 145 -12.38 -3.78 17.43
C ASN A 145 -12.46 -2.39 16.77
N GLY A 146 -11.55 -1.49 17.11
CA GLY A 146 -11.45 -0.16 16.51
C GLY A 146 -10.95 -0.23 15.09
N LEU A 147 -11.61 0.47 14.16
CA LEU A 147 -11.16 0.60 12.78
C LEU A 147 -9.81 1.30 12.71
N PHE A 148 -8.92 0.80 11.85
CA PHE A 148 -7.65 1.48 11.62
C PHE A 148 -7.86 2.77 10.83
N SER A 149 -7.09 3.78 11.22
CA SER A 149 -7.05 5.10 10.60
C SER A 149 -5.60 5.47 10.35
N TRP A 150 -5.33 6.21 9.28
CA TRP A 150 -3.98 6.65 9.00
C TRP A 150 -3.46 7.58 10.09
N SER A 151 -2.35 7.22 10.69
CA SER A 151 -1.56 8.05 11.60
C SER A 151 -0.15 7.49 11.70
N GLU A 152 0.84 8.32 12.01
CA GLU A 152 2.23 7.88 12.20
C GLU A 152 2.33 6.77 13.26
N GLU A 153 1.47 6.83 14.29
CA GLU A 153 1.40 5.79 15.31
C GLU A 153 1.02 4.42 14.76
N LEU A 154 0.27 4.36 13.65
CA LEU A 154 -0.21 3.11 13.08
C LEU A 154 0.94 2.18 12.67
N LEU A 155 2.12 2.72 12.36
CA LEU A 155 3.32 1.90 12.11
C LEU A 155 3.72 1.04 13.30
N HIS A 156 3.43 1.49 14.52
CA HIS A 156 3.96 0.91 15.75
C HIS A 156 2.89 0.28 16.64
N LYS A 157 1.66 0.82 16.59
CA LYS A 157 0.56 0.46 17.50
C LYS A 157 -0.81 0.75 16.90
N CYS A 158 -1.85 0.20 17.52
CA CYS A 158 -3.23 0.54 17.19
C CYS A 158 -3.52 2.02 17.46
N THR A 159 -4.20 2.70 16.53
CA THR A 159 -4.57 4.13 16.67
C THR A 159 -5.72 4.41 17.63
N VAL A 160 -6.38 3.36 18.15
CA VAL A 160 -7.54 3.46 19.04
C VAL A 160 -7.18 3.03 20.46
N CYS A 161 -6.65 1.82 20.65
CA CYS A 161 -6.28 1.31 21.98
C CYS A 161 -4.79 1.45 22.31
N HIS A 162 -3.97 1.96 21.38
CA HIS A 162 -2.53 2.16 21.54
C HIS A 162 -1.71 0.88 21.86
N MET A 163 -2.31 -0.30 21.73
CA MET A 163 -1.61 -1.58 21.88
C MET A 163 -0.58 -1.77 20.77
N GLN A 164 0.64 -2.20 21.13
CA GLN A 164 1.72 -2.45 20.18
C GLN A 164 1.44 -3.68 19.31
N TRP A 165 1.97 -3.69 18.09
CA TRP A 165 1.78 -4.81 17.16
C TRP A 165 2.27 -6.15 17.72
N LYS A 166 3.35 -6.15 18.51
CA LYS A 166 3.86 -7.35 19.18
C LYS A 166 2.81 -8.03 20.09
N ASP A 167 1.97 -7.24 20.74
CA ASP A 167 0.94 -7.74 21.66
C ASP A 167 -0.34 -8.08 20.89
N ILE A 168 -0.69 -7.28 19.88
CA ILE A 168 -1.79 -7.56 18.95
C ILE A 168 -1.58 -8.92 18.24
N CYS A 169 -0.36 -9.24 17.84
CA CYS A 169 -0.04 -10.50 17.15
C CYS A 169 -0.37 -11.75 17.97
N ARG A 170 -0.31 -11.68 19.30
CA ARG A 170 -0.68 -12.80 20.19
C ARG A 170 -2.15 -13.20 20.06
N TYR A 171 -3.01 -12.26 19.66
CA TYR A 171 -4.42 -12.55 19.37
C TYR A 171 -4.58 -13.22 18.01
N ILE A 172 -3.67 -12.98 17.07
CA ILE A 172 -3.76 -13.44 15.67
C ILE A 172 -3.17 -14.83 15.50
N GLU A 173 -2.15 -15.19 16.28
CA GLU A 173 -1.57 -16.55 16.30
C GLU A 173 -2.62 -17.64 16.63
N LYS A 174 -3.79 -17.26 17.18
CA LYS A 174 -4.94 -18.15 17.36
C LYS A 174 -5.89 -18.25 16.17
N PHE A 175 -5.83 -17.35 15.19
CA PHE A 175 -6.81 -17.19 14.12
C PHE A 175 -6.18 -17.18 12.71
N ASN A 176 -5.76 -18.36 12.23
CA ASN A 176 -5.49 -18.69 10.81
C ASN A 176 -4.03 -18.71 10.36
N LYS A 177 -3.45 -19.91 10.31
CA LYS A 177 -2.78 -20.34 9.07
C LYS A 177 -3.88 -20.65 8.07
N VAL A 178 -4.05 -19.83 7.03
CA VAL A 178 -4.89 -20.25 5.92
C VAL A 178 -4.05 -21.26 5.12
N GLU A 179 -4.32 -22.55 5.34
CA GLU A 179 -3.47 -23.66 4.86
C GLU A 179 -3.25 -23.69 3.33
N LYS A 180 -4.12 -23.02 2.56
CA LYS A 180 -3.94 -22.75 1.14
C LYS A 180 -4.81 -21.58 0.75
N LEU A 181 -4.26 -20.37 0.80
CA LEU A 181 -4.95 -19.20 0.31
C LEU A 181 -4.75 -19.12 -1.21
N ASP A 182 -5.65 -19.76 -1.95
CA ASP A 182 -5.74 -19.60 -3.40
C ASP A 182 -6.28 -18.18 -3.66
N VAL A 183 -5.40 -17.18 -3.61
CA VAL A 183 -5.69 -15.77 -3.88
C VAL A 183 -6.44 -15.65 -5.23
N HIS A 184 -6.08 -16.49 -6.20
CA HIS A 184 -6.77 -16.62 -7.48
C HIS A 184 -8.24 -17.05 -7.35
N LYS A 185 -8.58 -17.98 -6.45
CA LYS A 185 -9.98 -18.42 -6.23
C LYS A 185 -10.82 -17.34 -5.55
N LEU A 186 -10.26 -16.57 -4.63
CA LEU A 186 -10.96 -15.44 -4.01
C LEU A 186 -11.18 -14.29 -5.00
N LEU A 187 -10.18 -14.03 -5.85
CA LEU A 187 -10.29 -13.08 -6.96
C LEU A 187 -11.38 -13.51 -7.96
N ILE A 188 -11.37 -14.77 -8.40
CA ILE A 188 -12.39 -15.33 -9.31
C ILE A 188 -13.78 -15.34 -8.68
N TYR A 189 -13.90 -15.67 -7.40
CA TYR A 189 -15.18 -15.62 -6.68
C TYR A 189 -15.76 -14.20 -6.66
N GLN A 190 -14.93 -13.18 -6.39
CA GLN A 190 -15.36 -11.78 -6.40
C GLN A 190 -15.71 -11.29 -7.81
N LEU A 191 -14.99 -11.74 -8.85
CA LEU A 191 -15.33 -11.46 -10.25
C LEU A 191 -16.65 -12.10 -10.68
N ASN A 192 -16.88 -13.37 -10.34
CA ASN A 192 -18.08 -14.11 -10.72
C ASN A 192 -19.34 -13.59 -10.05
N LYS A 193 -19.20 -13.02 -8.84
CA LYS A 193 -20.33 -12.43 -8.12
C LYS A 193 -20.94 -11.22 -8.85
N ASN A 194 -20.14 -10.54 -9.67
CA ASN A 194 -20.54 -9.31 -10.37
C ASN A 194 -20.70 -9.47 -11.89
N ASN A 195 -20.05 -10.44 -12.54
CA ASN A 195 -19.93 -10.46 -14.02
C ASN A 195 -20.40 -11.72 -14.77
N LYS A 196 -21.03 -12.73 -14.13
CA LYS A 196 -21.49 -13.98 -14.82
C LYS A 196 -20.44 -14.55 -15.81
N LEU A 197 -19.17 -14.65 -15.42
CA LEU A 197 -18.15 -15.27 -16.27
C LEU A 197 -18.25 -16.81 -16.14
N GLU A 198 -18.38 -17.52 -17.25
CA GLU A 198 -18.42 -18.98 -17.26
C GLU A 198 -17.05 -19.56 -16.93
N LYS A 199 -17.02 -20.55 -16.03
CA LYS A 199 -15.80 -21.14 -15.42
C LYS A 199 -14.80 -21.74 -16.39
N GLU A 200 -15.19 -21.99 -17.63
CA GLU A 200 -14.49 -22.90 -18.55
C GLU A 200 -13.49 -22.19 -19.49
N GLN A 201 -13.47 -20.86 -19.56
CA GLN A 201 -12.68 -20.13 -20.57
C GLN A 201 -11.23 -19.78 -20.19
N TYR A 202 -10.81 -19.91 -18.93
CA TYR A 202 -9.46 -19.49 -18.52
C TYR A 202 -8.85 -20.46 -17.52
N PRO A 203 -8.03 -21.44 -17.97
CA PRO A 203 -7.30 -22.31 -17.06
C PRO A 203 -6.22 -21.47 -16.38
N VAL A 204 -6.51 -21.05 -15.16
CA VAL A 204 -5.66 -20.22 -14.30
C VAL A 204 -4.30 -20.88 -14.06
N GLU A 205 -4.24 -22.21 -14.18
CA GLU A 205 -3.00 -22.99 -14.09
C GLU A 205 -1.98 -22.68 -15.21
N VAL A 206 -2.42 -22.11 -16.34
CA VAL A 206 -1.56 -21.76 -17.49
C VAL A 206 -0.93 -20.36 -17.32
N LEU A 207 -1.56 -19.52 -16.52
CA LEU A 207 -1.19 -18.14 -16.35
C LEU A 207 -0.18 -18.02 -15.21
N LYS A 208 1.12 -18.18 -15.51
CA LYS A 208 2.26 -17.73 -14.67
C LYS A 208 2.30 -16.19 -14.56
N LEU A 209 1.15 -15.57 -14.35
CA LEU A 209 0.98 -14.14 -14.27
C LEU A 209 1.50 -13.67 -12.93
N ARG A 210 2.33 -12.62 -12.96
CA ARG A 210 2.68 -11.93 -11.73
C ARG A 210 1.41 -11.27 -11.21
N TYR A 211 1.38 -11.06 -9.91
CA TYR A 211 0.25 -10.48 -9.20
C TYR A 211 -0.31 -9.20 -9.84
N ILE A 212 0.59 -8.38 -10.40
CA ILE A 212 0.27 -7.14 -11.10
C ILE A 212 -0.54 -7.36 -12.39
N ASP A 213 -0.24 -8.45 -13.10
CA ASP A 213 -0.88 -8.79 -14.37
C ASP A 213 -2.32 -9.27 -14.11
N LEU A 214 -2.58 -9.87 -12.94
CA LEU A 214 -3.94 -10.18 -12.48
C LEU A 214 -4.73 -8.90 -12.22
N VAL A 215 -4.20 -7.92 -11.50
CA VAL A 215 -4.91 -6.65 -11.25
C VAL A 215 -5.24 -5.93 -12.55
N HIS A 216 -4.34 -5.97 -13.54
CA HIS A 216 -4.60 -5.48 -14.89
C HIS A 216 -5.77 -6.20 -15.57
N VAL A 217 -5.79 -7.53 -15.53
CA VAL A 217 -6.90 -8.33 -16.09
C VAL A 217 -8.23 -7.96 -15.42
N LEU A 218 -8.27 -7.79 -14.10
CA LEU A 218 -9.48 -7.39 -13.36
C LEU A 218 -9.98 -5.99 -13.76
N SER A 219 -9.06 -5.05 -14.01
CA SER A 219 -9.39 -3.69 -14.44
C SER A 219 -10.09 -3.64 -15.80
N PHE A 220 -9.83 -4.63 -16.66
CA PHE A 220 -10.43 -4.75 -17.99
C PHE A 220 -11.86 -5.31 -17.96
N PHE A 221 -12.20 -6.16 -16.98
CA PHE A 221 -13.52 -6.79 -16.87
C PHE A 221 -14.53 -5.99 -16.03
N LEU A 222 -14.08 -5.02 -15.22
CA LEU A 222 -14.93 -4.23 -14.32
C LEU A 222 -15.16 -2.78 -14.81
N GLY A 223 -14.67 -2.45 -16.00
CA GLY A 223 -14.93 -1.19 -16.71
C GLY A 223 -16.12 -1.29 -17.66
#